data_AF-A0A059X6M1-F1
#
_entry.id   AF-A0A059X6M1-F1
#
_cell.length_a   1.000
_cell.length_b   1.000
_cell.length_c   1.000
_cell.angle_alpha   90.00
_cell.angle_beta   90.00
_cell.angle_gamma   90.00
#
_symmetry.space_group_name_H-M   'P 1'
#
loop_
_entity.id
_entity.type
_entity.pdbx_description
1 polymer ?
#
loop_
_entity_poly.entity_id
_entity_poly.type
_entity_poly.pdbx_seq_one_letter_code
_entity_poly.pdbx_strand_id
1 'polypeptide(L)'
;MLSVGSIFIFIEAIERLFSPMQPETTGMIYLALLGIAVNGAALLRLRKGESISEKVISLHFIEDVLGWVAVLIGSIIMKFTYAPFIDPLLSIFIAVFIVVNIYRNMKGAFQIILQGVPQDVSEDRVKIELKKFEEIESTHDLHLWTMDGNYNILTTHLVLHEPMDGSYSRKTEG
;
A
#
# COMPACT_ATOMS: atom_id res chain seq x y z
N MET A 1 -17.51 -0.97 -15.10
CA MET A 1 -17.09 0.45 -15.26
C MET A 1 -15.60 0.65 -15.03
N LEU A 2 -14.94 0.00 -14.05
CA LEU A 2 -13.48 0.12 -13.84
C LEU A 2 -12.63 -0.39 -15.02
N SER A 3 -13.02 -1.47 -15.69
CA SER A 3 -12.20 -2.09 -16.76
C SER A 3 -12.01 -1.19 -17.98
N VAL A 4 -13.00 -0.37 -18.33
CA VAL A 4 -12.94 0.54 -19.49
C VAL A 4 -12.02 1.72 -19.20
N GLY A 5 -12.10 2.29 -17.99
CA GLY A 5 -11.22 3.36 -17.55
C GLY A 5 -9.76 2.92 -17.48
N SER A 6 -9.50 1.70 -16.98
CA SER A 6 -8.14 1.16 -16.91
C SER A 6 -7.52 0.95 -18.29
N ILE A 7 -8.26 0.41 -19.26
CA ILE A 7 -7.78 0.22 -20.64
C ILE A 7 -7.49 1.56 -21.31
N PHE A 8 -8.36 2.56 -21.09
CA PHE A 8 -8.19 3.90 -21.64
C PHE A 8 -6.92 4.57 -21.11
N ILE A 9 -6.71 4.54 -19.78
CA ILE A 9 -5.48 5.06 -19.15
C ILE A 9 -4.24 4.31 -19.66
N PHE A 10 -4.34 2.99 -19.89
CA PHE A 10 -3.23 2.18 -20.38
C PHE A 10 -2.81 2.56 -21.81
N ILE A 11 -3.78 2.78 -22.69
CA ILE A 11 -3.54 3.22 -24.07
C ILE A 11 -2.88 4.60 -24.06
N GLU A 12 -3.42 5.53 -23.27
CA GLU A 12 -2.93 6.90 -23.20
C GLU A 12 -1.55 7.01 -22.53
N ALA A 13 -1.24 6.11 -21.59
CA ALA A 13 0.09 5.97 -21.00
C ALA A 13 1.13 5.44 -22.01
N ILE A 14 0.77 4.47 -22.84
CA ILE A 14 1.64 3.95 -23.92
C ILE A 14 1.87 5.05 -24.97
N GLU A 15 0.82 5.74 -25.39
CA GLU A 15 0.91 6.81 -26.39
C GLU A 15 1.81 7.96 -25.91
N ARG A 16 1.73 8.32 -24.63
CA ARG A 16 2.64 9.28 -23.98
C ARG A 16 4.09 8.83 -23.91
N LEU A 17 4.36 7.52 -23.81
CA LEU A 17 5.73 6.99 -23.79
C LEU A 17 6.42 7.15 -25.15
N PHE A 18 5.64 7.01 -26.24
CA PHE A 18 6.15 7.13 -27.61
C PHE A 18 6.08 8.56 -28.17
N SER A 19 5.24 9.42 -27.60
CA SER A 19 5.15 10.85 -27.93
C SER A 19 5.17 11.69 -26.64
N PRO A 20 6.37 12.03 -26.11
CA PRO A 20 6.48 12.89 -24.94
C PRO A 20 6.03 14.32 -25.31
N MET A 21 4.73 14.59 -25.22
CA MET A 21 4.20 15.95 -25.20
C MET A 21 4.68 16.64 -23.92
N GLN A 22 5.03 17.92 -24.03
CA GLN A 22 5.38 18.74 -22.87
C GLN A 22 4.32 18.54 -21.77
N PRO A 23 4.74 18.18 -20.54
CA PRO A 23 3.78 17.92 -19.50
C PRO A 23 3.03 19.22 -19.20
N GLU A 24 1.70 19.16 -19.27
CA GLU A 24 0.83 20.30 -19.00
C GLU A 24 0.98 20.65 -17.50
N THR A 25 1.80 21.68 -17.24
CA THR A 25 2.19 22.09 -15.88
C THR A 25 0.98 22.41 -14.99
N THR A 26 -0.13 22.87 -15.57
CA THR A 26 -1.38 23.11 -14.84
C THR A 26 -1.98 21.82 -14.28
N GLY A 27 -2.07 20.75 -15.08
CA GLY A 27 -2.54 19.44 -14.67
C GLY A 27 -1.67 18.81 -13.59
N MET A 28 -0.35 19.01 -13.66
CA MET A 28 0.59 18.54 -12.62
C MET A 28 0.35 19.24 -11.29
N ILE A 29 0.10 20.55 -11.30
CA ILE A 29 -0.22 21.32 -10.08
C ILE A 29 -1.51 20.79 -9.45
N TYR A 30 -2.56 20.57 -10.25
CA TYR A 30 -3.82 20.02 -9.73
C TYR A 30 -3.66 18.61 -9.14
N LEU A 31 -2.92 17.74 -9.82
CA LEU A 31 -2.62 16.39 -9.31
C LEU A 31 -1.83 16.44 -8.00
N ALA A 32 -0.84 17.32 -7.91
CA ALA A 32 -0.04 17.47 -6.69
C ALA A 32 -0.87 18.01 -5.52
N LEU A 33 -1.73 19.00 -5.77
CA LEU A 33 -2.66 19.50 -4.76
C LEU A 33 -3.63 18.41 -4.27
N LEU A 34 -4.19 17.63 -5.19
CA LEU A 34 -5.08 16.52 -4.84
C LEU A 34 -4.34 15.44 -4.04
N GLY A 35 -3.11 15.09 -4.45
CA GLY A 35 -2.26 14.16 -3.73
C GLY A 35 -1.92 14.61 -2.31
N ILE A 36 -1.54 15.88 -2.12
CA ILE A 36 -1.32 16.48 -0.80
C ILE A 36 -2.61 16.45 0.02
N ALA A 37 -3.75 16.80 -0.56
CA ALA A 37 -5.03 16.84 0.15
C ALA A 37 -5.47 15.45 0.62
N VAL A 38 -5.40 14.44 -0.25
CA VAL A 38 -5.81 13.06 0.07
C VAL A 38 -4.88 12.43 1.11
N ASN A 39 -3.56 12.48 0.89
CA ASN A 39 -2.59 11.89 1.82
C ASN A 39 -2.51 12.67 3.14
N GLY A 40 -2.66 13.99 3.09
CA GLY A 40 -2.75 14.85 4.26
C GLY A 40 -4.01 14.55 5.09
N ALA A 41 -5.16 14.35 4.45
CA ALA A 41 -6.39 13.95 5.14
C ALA A 41 -6.26 12.58 5.81
N ALA A 42 -5.63 11.61 5.12
CA ALA A 42 -5.34 10.29 5.68
C ALA A 42 -4.42 10.40 6.92
N LEU A 43 -3.35 11.19 6.83
CA LEU A 43 -2.44 11.46 7.93
C LEU A 43 -3.14 12.11 9.13
N LEU A 44 -3.98 13.12 8.90
CA LEU A 44 -4.74 13.80 9.96
C LEU A 44 -5.74 12.87 10.66
N ARG A 45 -6.32 11.92 9.91
CA ARG A 45 -7.23 10.92 10.48
C ARG A 45 -6.47 9.92 11.35
N LEU A 46 -5.26 9.55 10.97
CA LEU A 46 -4.43 8.57 11.67
C LEU A 46 -3.72 9.14 12.90
N ARG A 47 -3.41 10.44 12.90
CA ARG A 47 -2.84 11.16 14.07
C ARG A 47 -3.72 11.15 15.33
N LYS A 48 -4.95 10.64 15.24
CA LYS A 48 -5.87 10.53 16.39
C LYS A 48 -5.68 9.28 17.24
N GLY A 49 -4.92 8.29 16.78
CA GLY A 49 -4.62 7.10 17.57
C GLY A 49 -3.20 7.10 18.14
N GLU A 50 -3.00 6.38 19.23
CA GLU A 50 -1.76 6.35 20.02
C GLU A 50 -0.93 5.07 19.78
N SER A 51 -1.35 4.18 18.87
CA SER A 51 -0.68 2.90 18.67
C SER A 51 0.62 3.03 17.86
N ILE A 52 1.56 2.11 18.11
CA ILE A 52 2.84 2.05 17.36
C ILE A 52 2.58 1.81 15.87
N SER A 53 1.58 1.00 15.52
CA SER A 53 1.19 0.72 14.14
C SER A 53 0.72 1.98 13.39
N GLU A 54 -0.11 2.81 14.04
CA GLU A 54 -0.53 4.09 13.46
C GLU A 54 0.65 5.04 13.24
N LYS A 55 1.65 5.01 14.12
CA LYS A 55 2.86 5.82 13.97
C LYS A 55 3.67 5.41 12.75
N VAL A 56 3.82 4.11 12.49
CA VAL A 56 4.52 3.58 11.29
C VAL A 56 3.77 3.96 10.01
N ILE A 57 2.46 3.76 9.99
CA ILE A 57 1.63 4.11 8.82
C ILE A 57 1.60 5.65 8.61
N SER A 58 1.65 6.45 9.68
CA SER A 58 1.72 7.91 9.58
C SER A 58 3.02 8.38 8.91
N LEU A 59 4.15 7.70 9.13
CA LEU A 59 5.41 7.99 8.46
C LEU A 59 5.30 7.76 6.95
N HIS A 60 4.64 6.70 6.52
CA HIS A 60 4.38 6.45 5.10
C HIS A 60 3.58 7.59 4.45
N PHE A 61 2.49 8.04 5.09
CA PHE A 61 1.70 9.15 4.56
C PHE A 61 2.48 10.48 4.55
N ILE A 62 3.37 10.70 5.51
CA ILE A 62 4.28 11.86 5.49
C ILE A 62 5.21 11.80 4.27
N GLU A 63 5.79 10.64 3.97
CA GLU A 63 6.62 10.45 2.77
C GLU A 63 5.83 10.75 1.49
N ASP A 64 4.59 10.28 1.39
CA ASP A 64 3.75 10.53 0.24
C ASP A 64 3.41 12.02 0.09
N VAL A 65 3.05 12.70 1.19
CA VAL A 65 2.79 14.15 1.20
C VAL A 65 4.04 14.92 0.77
N LEU A 66 5.21 14.58 1.30
CA LEU A 66 6.49 15.20 0.90
C LEU A 66 6.78 14.99 -0.59
N GLY A 67 6.48 13.80 -1.10
CA GLY A 67 6.60 13.49 -2.52
C GLY A 67 5.71 14.37 -3.39
N TRP A 68 4.44 14.53 -3.02
CA TRP A 68 3.53 15.42 -3.75
C TRP A 68 3.93 16.90 -3.63
N VAL A 69 4.47 17.33 -2.50
CA VAL A 69 5.05 18.69 -2.35
C VAL A 69 6.23 18.89 -3.30
N ALA A 70 7.11 17.90 -3.47
CA ALA A 70 8.21 18.00 -4.43
C ALA A 70 7.71 18.16 -5.87
N VAL A 71 6.68 17.40 -6.27
CA VAL A 71 6.03 17.54 -7.59
C VAL A 71 5.37 18.92 -7.76
N LEU A 72 4.72 19.44 -6.72
CA LEU A 72 4.11 20.77 -6.73
C LEU A 72 5.18 21.85 -6.94
N ILE A 73 6.28 21.78 -6.19
CA ILE A 73 7.40 22.73 -6.33
C ILE A 73 8.01 22.63 -7.73
N GLY A 74 8.26 21.42 -8.23
CA GLY A 74 8.80 21.21 -9.57
C GLY A 74 7.90 21.79 -10.66
N SER A 75 6.59 21.53 -10.60
CA SER A 75 5.63 22.05 -11.58
C SER A 75 5.49 23.58 -11.53
N ILE A 76 5.55 24.19 -10.34
CA ILE A 76 5.56 25.66 -10.20
C ILE A 76 6.85 26.24 -10.81
N ILE A 77 8.01 25.64 -10.52
CA ILE A 77 9.29 26.09 -11.10
C ILE A 77 9.24 26.02 -12.63
N MET A 78 8.72 24.94 -13.22
CA MET A 78 8.55 24.83 -14.68
C MET A 78 7.62 25.91 -15.24
N LYS A 79 6.53 26.21 -14.54
CA LYS A 79 5.56 27.22 -14.99
C LYS A 79 6.18 28.62 -15.09
N PHE A 80 7.10 28.97 -14.19
CA PHE A 80 7.73 30.30 -14.14
C PHE A 80 9.11 30.37 -14.81
N THR A 81 9.75 29.22 -15.06
CA THR A 81 11.12 29.17 -15.60
C THR A 81 11.10 28.85 -17.10
N TYR A 82 11.21 29.88 -17.94
CA TYR A 82 11.36 29.75 -19.41
C TYR A 82 12.79 29.37 -19.82
N ALA A 83 13.37 28.33 -19.20
CA ALA A 83 14.69 27.84 -19.57
C ALA A 83 14.54 26.55 -20.40
N PRO A 84 14.87 26.57 -21.71
CA PRO A 84 14.61 25.46 -22.63
C PRO A 84 15.38 24.16 -22.31
N PHE A 85 16.38 24.21 -21.42
CA PHE A 85 17.13 23.04 -20.94
C PHE A 85 16.65 22.51 -19.59
N ILE A 86 15.95 23.33 -18.80
CA ILE A 86 15.41 22.93 -17.50
C ILE A 86 14.14 22.11 -17.72
N ASP A 87 13.36 22.47 -18.73
CA ASP A 87 12.08 21.84 -19.04
C ASP A 87 12.20 20.31 -19.32
N PRO A 88 13.14 19.80 -20.15
CA PRO A 88 13.28 18.36 -20.37
C PRO A 88 13.83 17.61 -19.15
N LEU A 89 14.81 18.19 -18.45
CA LEU A 89 15.47 17.54 -17.31
C LEU A 89 14.51 17.40 -16.13
N LEU A 90 13.76 18.47 -15.82
CA LEU A 90 12.77 18.45 -14.74
C LEU A 90 11.58 17.54 -15.10
N SER A 91 11.15 17.51 -16.36
CA SER A 91 10.11 16.60 -16.84
C SER A 91 10.51 15.14 -16.66
N ILE A 92 11.75 14.77 -17.02
CA ILE A 92 12.28 13.42 -16.79
C ILE A 92 12.35 13.11 -15.30
N PHE A 93 12.86 14.05 -14.49
CA PHE A 93 12.96 13.86 -13.05
C PHE A 93 11.59 13.61 -12.41
N ILE A 94 10.58 14.43 -12.75
CA ILE A 94 9.22 14.27 -12.23
C ILE A 94 8.56 13.00 -12.77
N ALA A 95 8.77 12.65 -14.05
CA ALA A 95 8.27 11.39 -14.61
C ALA A 95 8.83 10.17 -13.87
N VAL A 96 10.14 10.13 -13.63
CA VAL A 96 10.80 9.08 -12.85
C VAL A 96 10.24 9.06 -11.43
N PHE A 97 10.12 10.21 -10.78
CA PHE A 97 9.57 10.33 -9.44
C PHE A 97 8.15 9.76 -9.34
N ILE A 98 7.27 10.12 -10.29
CA ILE A 98 5.90 9.62 -10.37
C ILE A 98 5.89 8.09 -10.57
N VAL A 99 6.68 7.57 -11.51
CA VAL A 99 6.75 6.13 -11.81
C VAL A 99 7.21 5.34 -10.59
N VAL A 100 8.26 5.81 -9.90
CA VAL A 100 8.77 5.17 -8.66
C VAL A 100 7.70 5.19 -7.57
N ASN A 101 7.00 6.33 -7.40
CA ASN A 101 5.96 6.45 -6.39
C ASN A 101 4.76 5.52 -6.68
N ILE A 102 4.32 5.46 -7.95
CA ILE A 102 3.27 4.52 -8.38
C ILE A 102 3.72 3.09 -8.09
N TYR A 103 4.94 2.70 -8.49
CA TYR A 103 5.44 1.35 -8.28
C TYR A 103 5.46 0.96 -6.80
N ARG A 104 5.93 1.85 -5.91
CA ARG A 104 5.96 1.63 -4.46
C ARG A 104 4.56 1.41 -3.89
N ASN A 105 3.61 2.29 -4.24
CA ASN A 105 2.23 2.20 -3.80
C ASN A 105 1.51 0.96 -4.34
N MET A 106 1.75 0.63 -5.62
CA MET A 106 1.14 -0.50 -6.31
C MET A 106 1.63 -1.84 -5.73
N LYS A 107 2.89 -1.94 -5.30
CA LYS A 107 3.42 -3.13 -4.62
C LYS A 107 2.66 -3.44 -3.32
N GLY A 108 2.36 -2.43 -2.51
CA GLY A 108 1.55 -2.60 -1.29
C GLY A 108 0.14 -3.08 -1.60
N ALA A 109 -0.52 -2.44 -2.58
CA ALA A 109 -1.85 -2.84 -3.04
C ALA A 109 -1.88 -4.27 -3.58
N PHE A 110 -0.88 -4.68 -4.36
CA PHE A 110 -0.77 -6.06 -4.84
C PHE A 110 -0.62 -7.06 -3.70
N GLN A 111 0.19 -6.76 -2.69
CA GLN A 111 0.39 -7.67 -1.55
C GLN A 111 -0.92 -7.93 -0.78
N ILE A 112 -1.77 -6.91 -0.65
CA ILE A 112 -3.10 -7.02 -0.04
C ILE A 112 -4.06 -7.82 -0.94
N ILE A 113 -4.11 -7.50 -2.24
CA ILE A 113 -5.00 -8.17 -3.21
C ILE A 113 -4.64 -9.66 -3.37
N LEU A 114 -3.36 -9.99 -3.33
CA LEU A 114 -2.85 -11.36 -3.44
C LEU A 114 -3.02 -12.17 -2.13
N GLN A 115 -3.67 -11.62 -1.10
CA GLN A 115 -3.78 -12.22 0.22
C GLN A 115 -2.41 -12.66 0.76
N GLY A 116 -1.39 -11.82 0.55
CA GLY A 116 -0.02 -12.15 0.93
C GLY A 116 0.12 -12.40 2.42
N VAL A 117 1.06 -13.28 2.79
CA VAL A 117 1.40 -13.55 4.18
C VAL A 117 1.87 -12.24 4.85
N PRO A 118 1.33 -11.87 6.03
CA PRO A 118 1.75 -10.67 6.74
C PRO A 118 3.25 -10.69 7.03
N GLN A 119 3.93 -9.56 6.79
CA GLN A 119 5.39 -9.48 6.90
C GLN A 119 5.89 -9.70 8.33
N ASP A 120 5.05 -9.43 9.33
CA ASP A 120 5.39 -9.48 10.75
C ASP A 120 5.17 -10.87 11.40
N VAL A 121 4.54 -11.81 10.70
CA VAL A 121 4.20 -13.14 11.26
C VAL A 121 4.63 -14.24 10.30
N SER A 122 5.57 -15.07 10.75
CA SER A 122 6.01 -16.25 10.02
C SER A 122 5.16 -17.47 10.38
N GLU A 123 4.69 -18.22 9.39
CA GLU A 123 3.98 -19.49 9.59
C GLU A 123 4.73 -20.47 10.49
N ASP A 124 6.06 -20.54 10.37
CA ASP A 124 6.89 -21.45 11.16
C ASP A 124 6.85 -21.15 12.67
N ARG A 125 6.85 -19.86 13.06
CA ARG A 125 6.67 -19.48 14.47
C ARG A 125 5.31 -19.91 14.99
N VAL A 126 4.26 -19.75 14.20
CA VAL A 126 2.91 -20.17 14.58
C VAL A 126 2.85 -21.69 14.77
N LYS A 127 3.46 -22.47 13.86
CA LYS A 127 3.56 -23.94 14.02
C LYS A 127 4.32 -24.34 15.27
N ILE A 128 5.41 -23.64 15.62
CA ILE A 128 6.18 -23.91 16.83
C ILE A 128 5.36 -23.62 18.09
N GLU A 129 4.61 -22.51 18.14
CA GLU A 129 3.73 -22.20 19.27
C GLU A 129 2.58 -23.21 19.39
N LEU A 130 1.95 -23.60 18.29
CA LEU A 130 0.89 -24.61 18.29
C LEU A 130 1.39 -25.98 18.77
N LYS A 131 2.65 -26.35 18.49
CA LYS A 131 3.26 -27.59 18.98
C LYS A 131 3.53 -27.63 20.49
N LYS A 132 3.42 -26.51 21.21
CA LYS A 132 3.57 -26.49 22.67
C LYS A 132 2.34 -27.01 23.41
N PHE A 133 1.19 -27.10 22.74
CA PHE A 133 -0.02 -27.65 23.32
C PHE A 133 0.01 -29.17 23.18
N GLU A 134 0.12 -29.87 24.31
CA GLU A 134 0.19 -31.34 24.35
C GLU A 134 -1.09 -32.00 23.81
N GLU A 135 -2.22 -31.29 23.80
CA GLU A 135 -3.49 -31.82 23.27
C GLU A 135 -3.48 -31.97 21.74
N ILE A 136 -2.61 -31.26 21.03
CA ILE A 136 -2.56 -31.22 19.55
C ILE A 136 -1.62 -32.31 19.04
N GLU A 137 -2.17 -33.30 18.34
CA GLU A 137 -1.43 -34.39 17.68
C GLU A 137 -0.74 -33.89 16.40
N SER A 138 -1.47 -33.15 15.56
CA SER A 138 -0.91 -32.61 14.32
C SER A 138 -1.70 -31.41 13.76
N THR A 139 -1.01 -30.56 13.00
CA THR A 139 -1.57 -29.37 12.37
C THR A 139 -1.42 -29.42 10.85
N HIS A 140 -2.51 -29.12 10.13
CA HIS A 140 -2.61 -29.24 8.68
C HIS A 140 -3.15 -27.93 8.10
N ASP A 141 -2.85 -27.70 6.81
CA ASP A 141 -3.40 -26.61 5.99
C ASP A 141 -3.42 -25.26 6.72
N LEU A 142 -2.28 -24.90 7.30
CA LEU A 142 -2.11 -23.61 7.95
C LEU A 142 -2.05 -22.54 6.86
N HIS A 143 -3.11 -21.74 6.77
CA HIS A 143 -3.20 -20.57 5.91
C HIS A 143 -3.20 -19.32 6.76
N LEU A 144 -2.16 -18.51 6.60
CA LEU A 144 -2.00 -17.22 7.24
C LEU A 144 -2.03 -16.13 6.16
N TRP A 145 -2.97 -15.20 6.28
CA TRP A 145 -3.08 -14.07 5.36
C TRP A 145 -3.49 -12.81 6.12
N THR A 146 -3.35 -11.67 5.47
CA THR A 146 -3.74 -10.37 6.04
C THR A 146 -4.83 -9.73 5.19
N MET A 147 -5.84 -9.16 5.83
CA MET A 147 -6.96 -8.51 5.13
C MET A 147 -6.58 -7.12 4.62
N ASP A 148 -5.83 -6.36 5.41
CA ASP A 148 -5.47 -4.96 5.14
C ASP A 148 -4.00 -4.65 5.50
N GLY A 149 -3.19 -5.67 5.80
CA GLY A 149 -1.82 -5.54 6.25
C GLY A 149 -1.65 -5.53 7.78
N ASN A 150 -2.73 -5.28 8.54
CA ASN A 150 -2.70 -5.24 10.00
C ASN A 150 -3.60 -6.30 10.64
N TYR A 151 -4.74 -6.61 10.02
CA TYR A 151 -5.66 -7.63 10.49
C TYR A 151 -5.26 -9.00 9.93
N ASN A 152 -4.55 -9.77 10.75
CA ASN A 152 -4.03 -11.09 10.39
C ASN A 152 -5.07 -12.17 10.68
N ILE A 153 -5.31 -13.03 9.71
CA ILE A 153 -6.27 -14.14 9.79
C ILE A 153 -5.48 -15.43 9.61
N LEU A 154 -5.65 -16.34 10.57
CA LEU A 154 -5.09 -17.68 10.56
C LEU A 154 -6.24 -18.69 10.45
N THR A 155 -6.15 -19.61 9.49
CA THR A 155 -7.01 -20.78 9.39
C THR A 155 -6.13 -22.03 9.42
N THR A 156 -6.47 -23.01 10.26
CA THR A 156 -5.71 -24.27 10.36
C THR A 156 -6.62 -25.40 10.81
N HIS A 157 -6.29 -26.63 10.41
CA HIS A 157 -6.92 -27.84 10.93
C HIS A 157 -6.04 -28.47 12.00
N LEU A 158 -6.60 -28.66 13.19
CA LEU A 158 -5.94 -29.29 14.34
C LEU A 158 -6.50 -30.70 14.52
N VAL A 159 -5.63 -31.69 14.65
CA VAL A 159 -5.97 -33.04 15.10
C VAL A 159 -5.60 -33.13 16.58
N LEU A 160 -6.52 -33.63 17.39
CA LEU A 160 -6.38 -33.75 18.84
C LEU A 160 -6.20 -35.22 19.22
N HIS A 161 -5.40 -35.47 20.25
CA HIS A 161 -5.17 -36.83 20.76
C HIS A 161 -6.44 -37.48 21.34
N GLU A 162 -7.33 -36.68 21.90
CA GLU A 162 -8.61 -37.15 22.44
C GLU A 162 -9.79 -36.36 21.84
N PRO A 163 -10.93 -37.03 21.57
CA PRO A 163 -12.13 -36.35 21.10
C PRO A 163 -12.69 -35.44 22.21
N MET A 164 -12.75 -34.13 21.95
CA MET A 164 -13.37 -33.18 22.87
C MET A 164 -14.90 -33.33 22.91
N ASP A 165 -15.46 -33.39 24.11
CA ASP A 165 -16.91 -33.41 24.36
C ASP A 165 -17.52 -32.03 24.06
N GLY A 166 -18.65 -32.02 23.35
CA GLY A 166 -19.10 -30.93 22.46
C GLY A 166 -19.70 -29.67 23.11
N SER A 167 -19.00 -29.02 24.04
CA SER A 167 -19.43 -27.74 24.61
C SER A 167 -18.41 -26.61 24.38
N TYR A 168 -18.52 -25.93 23.23
CA TYR A 168 -17.67 -24.77 22.93
C TYR A 168 -18.26 -23.46 23.47
N SER A 169 -17.50 -22.76 24.31
CA SER A 169 -17.72 -21.36 24.66
C SER A 169 -17.07 -20.45 23.62
N ARG A 170 -17.88 -19.63 22.94
CA ARG A 170 -17.41 -18.62 21.99
C ARG A 170 -16.78 -17.46 22.77
N LYS A 171 -15.47 -17.50 23.00
CA LYS A 171 -14.70 -16.31 23.40
C LYS A 171 -14.26 -15.57 22.14
N THR A 172 -15.08 -14.63 21.69
CA THR A 172 -14.61 -13.52 20.86
C THR A 172 -13.97 -12.50 21.79
N GLU A 173 -12.64 -12.49 21.87
CA GLU A 173 -11.93 -11.34 22.41
C GLU A 173 -11.85 -10.29 21.29
N GLY A 174 -12.45 -9.13 21.57
CA GLY A 174 -12.48 -7.97 20.68
C GLY A 174 -11.37 -6.98 20.99
#